data_AF-A0A0G2J0M3-F1
#
_entry.id   AF-A0A0G2J0M3-F1
#
_cell.length_a   1.000
_cell.length_b   1.000
_cell.length_c   1.000
_cell.angle_alpha   90.00
_cell.angle_beta   90.00
_cell.angle_gamma   90.00
#
_symmetry.space_group_name_H-M   'P 1'
#
loop_
_entity.id
_entity.type
_entity.pdbx_description
1 polymer ?
#
loop_
_entity_poly.entity_id
_entity_poly.type
_entity_poly.pdbx_seq_one_letter_code
_entity_poly.pdbx_strand_id
1 'polypeptide(L)'
;MSAWMRSLKKGMKGKGKLKLEDEAVNSSYYIATSAPPQNLSTHPPPAYTPTAAVQQRSVPVHQTFTQTQEDADASPYAFLRDFDTILVVDDSGSMQGSRWTETKDALSAIAPICAEFDEDGFDICFLNHMNPDNRETGAFTKITTPATVNRLFREVSPRGRTPTGDRLHNILNRYLKRVEAMSNADTTGYNRESTVKPINIIVITDGIPTDDVETVVVRAAKRLDKCDAKPWQVGIQFVQVGNDRGATQWLESVDDTLHKEYGIRDIVDTAPWNGTALTSKTILKIMLGGVDKRYDRQAVSKEGGR
;
A
#
# COMPACT_ATOMS: atom_id res chain seq x y z
N MET A 1 -12.68 -21.12 -6.31
CA MET A 1 -13.05 -20.07 -7.30
C MET A 1 -13.63 -18.91 -6.50
N SER A 2 -12.95 -17.78 -6.43
CA SER A 2 -13.37 -16.57 -5.69
C SER A 2 -14.73 -16.05 -6.17
N ALA A 3 -15.46 -15.30 -5.32
CA ALA A 3 -16.71 -14.62 -5.67
C ALA A 3 -16.56 -13.76 -6.93
N TRP A 4 -15.41 -13.10 -7.08
CA TRP A 4 -15.05 -12.37 -8.29
C TRP A 4 -15.00 -13.26 -9.54
N MET A 5 -14.36 -14.44 -9.50
CA MET A 5 -14.38 -15.40 -10.62
C MET A 5 -15.78 -15.95 -10.90
N ARG A 6 -16.63 -16.10 -9.87
CA ARG A 6 -18.04 -16.48 -10.03
C ARG A 6 -18.84 -15.36 -10.71
N SER A 7 -18.56 -14.11 -10.39
CA SER A 7 -19.17 -12.91 -10.99
C SER A 7 -18.81 -12.76 -12.47
N LEU A 8 -17.52 -12.89 -12.82
CA LEU A 8 -17.07 -12.88 -14.22
C LEU A 8 -17.73 -13.97 -15.06
N LYS A 9 -17.86 -15.19 -14.51
CA LYS A 9 -18.54 -16.30 -15.21
C LYS A 9 -20.04 -16.08 -15.41
N LYS A 10 -20.70 -15.32 -14.53
CA LYS A 10 -22.10 -14.91 -14.74
C LYS A 10 -22.23 -13.84 -15.83
N GLY A 11 -21.24 -12.96 -15.99
CA GLY A 11 -21.19 -11.95 -17.06
C GLY A 11 -20.88 -12.48 -18.46
N MET A 12 -20.25 -13.66 -18.58
CA MET A 12 -19.83 -14.24 -19.87
C MET A 12 -20.88 -15.16 -20.54
N LYS A 13 -22.07 -15.33 -19.97
CA LYS A 13 -23.21 -16.00 -20.65
C LYS A 13 -23.97 -15.00 -21.54
N GLY A 14 -23.29 -14.45 -22.52
CA GLY A 14 -23.93 -13.55 -23.47
C GLY A 14 -22.94 -12.85 -24.38
N LYS A 15 -22.65 -13.49 -25.54
CA LYS A 15 -22.25 -12.94 -26.85
C LYS A 15 -21.08 -13.71 -27.47
N GLY A 16 -21.43 -14.43 -28.54
CA GLY A 16 -20.74 -14.32 -29.84
C GLY A 16 -19.30 -14.83 -29.95
N LYS A 17 -19.18 -16.02 -30.54
CA LYS A 17 -18.00 -16.48 -31.30
C LYS A 17 -17.41 -15.35 -32.15
N LEU A 18 -16.13 -15.05 -31.99
CA LEU A 18 -15.30 -14.42 -33.02
C LEU A 18 -14.11 -15.33 -33.29
N LYS A 19 -13.90 -15.58 -34.59
CA LYS A 19 -12.91 -16.49 -35.17
C LYS A 19 -11.50 -15.94 -34.99
N LEU A 20 -10.56 -16.87 -34.75
CA LEU A 20 -9.14 -16.68 -35.01
C LEU A 20 -8.93 -16.55 -36.53
N GLU A 21 -8.10 -15.58 -36.93
CA GLU A 21 -7.34 -15.65 -38.18
C GLU A 21 -5.86 -15.45 -37.84
N ASP A 22 -5.09 -16.45 -38.27
CA ASP A 22 -3.64 -16.52 -38.24
C ASP A 22 -3.05 -15.64 -39.35
N GLU A 23 -2.08 -14.78 -39.05
CA GLU A 23 -1.05 -14.41 -40.03
C GLU A 23 0.32 -14.40 -39.36
N ALA A 24 1.09 -15.44 -39.69
CA ALA A 24 2.53 -15.47 -39.56
C ALA A 24 3.15 -14.96 -40.87
N VAL A 25 4.01 -13.95 -40.80
CA VAL A 25 5.02 -13.72 -41.84
C VAL A 25 6.38 -13.50 -41.21
N ASN A 26 7.30 -14.25 -41.79
CA ASN A 26 8.66 -14.58 -41.42
C ASN A 26 9.66 -13.48 -41.83
N SER A 27 10.73 -13.34 -41.04
CA SER A 27 12.14 -13.11 -41.40
C SER A 27 12.47 -12.30 -42.68
N SER A 28 13.38 -11.32 -42.62
CA SER A 28 14.85 -11.55 -42.66
C SER A 28 15.66 -10.26 -42.89
N TYR A 29 16.86 -10.21 -42.27
CA TYR A 29 18.11 -9.51 -42.66
C TYR A 29 18.12 -8.02 -43.04
N TYR A 30 18.82 -7.21 -42.22
CA TYR A 30 20.01 -6.46 -42.65
C TYR A 30 20.94 -6.21 -41.43
N ILE A 31 22.13 -6.81 -41.45
CA ILE A 31 23.30 -6.36 -40.68
C ILE A 31 24.15 -5.53 -41.64
N ALA A 32 24.51 -4.32 -41.24
CA ALA A 32 25.66 -3.61 -41.79
C ALA A 32 26.32 -2.78 -40.68
N THR A 33 27.49 -3.24 -40.29
CA THR A 33 28.51 -2.59 -39.47
C THR A 33 29.21 -1.46 -40.24
N SER A 34 29.39 -0.29 -39.64
CA SER A 34 30.58 0.56 -39.87
C SER A 34 30.64 1.76 -38.91
N ALA A 35 31.72 1.84 -38.14
CA ALA A 35 32.30 3.03 -37.52
C ALA A 35 33.84 2.92 -37.67
N PRO A 36 34.67 3.97 -37.50
CA PRO A 36 34.43 5.42 -37.44
C PRO A 36 35.32 6.20 -38.45
N PRO A 37 35.44 7.54 -38.36
CA PRO A 37 36.75 8.04 -37.90
C PRO A 37 36.66 9.18 -36.88
N GLN A 38 37.79 9.35 -36.19
CA GLN A 38 38.06 10.36 -35.16
C GLN A 38 38.19 11.77 -35.75
N ASN A 39 37.73 12.78 -35.01
CA ASN A 39 38.27 14.13 -35.13
C ASN A 39 38.26 14.83 -33.76
N LEU A 40 39.47 15.08 -33.23
CA LEU A 40 39.75 15.91 -32.07
C LEU A 40 39.71 17.37 -32.52
N SER A 41 38.84 18.19 -31.95
CA SER A 41 38.94 19.65 -32.02
C SER A 41 38.88 20.22 -30.61
N THR A 42 40.05 20.69 -30.18
CA THR A 42 40.31 21.42 -28.95
C THR A 42 40.02 22.91 -29.16
N HIS A 43 38.94 23.43 -28.56
CA HIS A 43 38.76 24.87 -28.37
C HIS A 43 38.83 25.20 -26.87
N PRO A 44 39.64 26.20 -26.44
CA PRO A 44 39.68 26.63 -25.05
C PRO A 44 38.39 27.35 -24.66
N PRO A 45 37.94 27.25 -23.38
CA PRO A 45 36.73 27.92 -22.93
C PRO A 45 36.94 29.44 -22.84
N PRO A 46 35.92 30.27 -23.14
CA PRO A 46 36.02 31.71 -22.96
C PRO A 46 36.07 32.12 -21.48
N ALA A 47 36.82 33.18 -21.20
CA ALA A 47 37.03 33.77 -19.88
C ALA A 47 35.78 34.48 -19.33
N TYR A 48 35.63 34.41 -18.01
CA TYR A 48 34.54 34.98 -17.21
C TYR A 48 34.40 36.50 -17.37
N THR A 49 33.16 36.97 -17.56
CA THR A 49 32.73 38.34 -17.24
C THR A 49 31.54 38.26 -16.29
N PRO A 50 31.55 38.94 -15.12
CA PRO A 50 30.47 38.86 -14.14
C PRO A 50 29.30 39.76 -14.54
N THR A 51 28.08 39.25 -14.58
CA THR A 51 26.88 40.09 -14.73
C THR A 51 25.71 39.54 -13.91
N ALA A 52 25.35 40.36 -12.91
CA ALA A 52 24.07 40.60 -12.24
C ALA A 52 23.17 39.41 -11.80
N ALA A 53 22.75 39.50 -10.54
CA ALA A 53 21.94 38.56 -9.80
C ALA A 53 20.62 38.20 -10.50
N VAL A 54 20.44 36.90 -10.77
CA VAL A 54 19.15 36.29 -11.11
C VAL A 54 18.43 35.99 -9.80
N GLN A 55 17.27 36.60 -9.60
CA GLN A 55 16.34 36.32 -8.52
C GLN A 55 15.98 34.83 -8.53
N GLN A 56 16.48 34.08 -7.54
CA GLN A 56 16.02 32.74 -7.24
C GLN A 56 14.52 32.80 -6.90
N ARG A 57 13.68 32.17 -7.74
CA ARG A 57 12.34 31.77 -7.31
C ARG A 57 12.52 30.72 -6.24
N SER A 58 12.31 31.11 -5.00
CA SER A 58 12.25 30.25 -3.83
C SER A 58 11.12 29.23 -4.02
N VAL A 59 11.48 27.96 -4.17
CA VAL A 59 10.60 26.84 -3.81
C VAL A 59 10.28 26.94 -2.32
N PRO A 60 9.03 26.72 -1.88
CA PRO A 60 8.69 26.82 -0.47
C PRO A 60 9.41 25.70 0.28
N VAL A 61 10.38 26.09 1.11
CA VAL A 61 10.96 25.26 2.17
C VAL A 61 9.80 24.79 3.05
N HIS A 62 9.64 23.47 3.14
CA HIS A 62 8.70 22.85 4.08
C HIS A 62 9.09 23.32 5.48
N GLN A 63 8.22 24.11 6.11
CA GLN A 63 8.41 24.53 7.48
C GLN A 63 8.35 23.28 8.35
N THR A 64 9.47 22.95 8.98
CA THR A 64 9.49 21.98 10.08
C THR A 64 8.63 22.58 11.19
N PHE A 65 7.39 22.13 11.29
CA PHE A 65 6.52 22.48 12.40
C PHE A 65 7.04 21.72 13.62
N THR A 66 7.82 22.39 14.47
CA THR A 66 8.01 21.92 15.85
C THR A 66 6.71 22.19 16.60
N GLN A 67 5.75 21.28 16.52
CA GLN A 67 4.49 21.35 17.24
C GLN A 67 4.68 20.95 18.71
N THR A 68 4.03 21.68 19.60
CA THR A 68 3.85 21.28 21.00
C THR A 68 2.94 20.06 21.08
N GLN A 69 3.04 19.27 22.16
CA GLN A 69 2.26 18.03 22.32
C GLN A 69 0.74 18.27 22.28
N GLU A 70 0.27 19.45 22.67
CA GLU A 70 -1.13 19.89 22.54
C GLU A 70 -1.58 20.10 21.08
N ASP A 71 -0.69 20.55 20.18
CA ASP A 71 -0.99 20.71 18.75
C ASP A 71 -0.96 19.36 18.01
N ALA A 72 -0.10 18.43 18.46
CA ALA A 72 0.00 17.09 17.87
C ALA A 72 -1.26 16.24 18.10
N ASP A 73 -1.98 16.43 19.22
CA ASP A 73 -3.25 15.76 19.50
C ASP A 73 -4.44 16.40 18.76
N ALA A 74 -4.30 17.67 18.33
CA ALA A 74 -5.26 18.36 17.46
C ALA A 74 -4.99 18.13 15.96
N SER A 75 -3.84 17.55 15.61
CA SER A 75 -3.50 17.18 14.24
C SER A 75 -4.49 16.15 13.69
N PRO A 76 -4.92 16.27 12.43
CA PRO A 76 -5.73 15.22 11.80
C PRO A 76 -5.00 13.87 11.77
N TYR A 77 -3.68 13.83 11.97
CA TYR A 77 -2.85 12.64 11.94
C TYR A 77 -2.55 12.03 13.32
N ALA A 78 -3.08 12.59 14.42
CA ALA A 78 -2.85 12.11 15.79
C ALA A 78 -3.18 10.61 15.96
N PHE A 79 -4.18 10.12 15.22
CA PHE A 79 -4.63 8.73 15.26
C PHE A 79 -3.59 7.72 14.74
N LEU A 80 -2.56 8.17 13.99
CA LEU A 80 -1.47 7.27 13.55
C LEU A 80 -0.78 6.60 14.75
N ARG A 81 -0.80 7.23 15.93
CA ARG A 81 -0.33 6.67 17.20
C ARG A 81 -1.07 5.42 17.67
N ASP A 82 -2.31 5.24 17.25
CA ASP A 82 -3.19 4.18 17.77
C ASP A 82 -3.07 2.87 16.98
N PHE A 83 -2.36 2.86 15.85
CA PHE A 83 -2.26 1.72 14.93
C PHE A 83 -0.82 1.47 14.49
N ASP A 84 -0.40 0.21 14.39
CA ASP A 84 0.81 -0.10 13.64
C ASP A 84 0.46 -0.11 12.14
N THR A 85 1.17 0.70 11.36
CA THR A 85 0.93 0.83 9.92
C THR A 85 1.86 -0.10 9.14
N ILE A 86 1.27 -0.97 8.31
CA ILE A 86 2.01 -1.91 7.46
C ILE A 86 1.69 -1.62 6.00
N LEU A 87 2.68 -1.17 5.24
CA LEU A 87 2.56 -0.93 3.81
C LEU A 87 2.98 -2.20 3.06
N VAL A 88 2.01 -2.86 2.44
CA VAL A 88 2.24 -4.02 1.57
C VAL A 88 2.41 -3.51 0.14
N VAL A 89 3.66 -3.48 -0.34
CA VAL A 89 4.01 -2.94 -1.65
C VAL A 89 4.11 -4.06 -2.67
N ASP A 90 3.34 -3.93 -3.75
CA ASP A 90 3.46 -4.79 -4.92
C ASP A 90 4.80 -4.56 -5.63
N ASP A 91 5.64 -5.58 -5.62
CA ASP A 91 6.90 -5.65 -6.37
C ASP A 91 6.80 -6.68 -7.50
N SER A 92 5.61 -6.95 -8.03
CA SER A 92 5.40 -7.81 -9.20
C SER A 92 5.90 -7.14 -10.48
N GLY A 93 6.05 -7.93 -11.56
CA GLY A 93 6.60 -7.42 -12.82
C GLY A 93 5.79 -6.28 -13.46
N SER A 94 4.47 -6.19 -13.20
CA SER A 94 3.61 -5.13 -13.77
C SER A 94 3.95 -3.74 -13.23
N MET A 95 4.54 -3.66 -12.04
CA MET A 95 4.90 -2.41 -11.39
C MET A 95 6.12 -1.71 -12.01
N GLN A 96 6.84 -2.36 -12.92
CA GLN A 96 8.05 -1.81 -13.53
C GLN A 96 7.82 -0.42 -14.17
N GLY A 97 8.74 0.51 -13.92
CA GLY A 97 8.72 1.85 -14.54
C GLY A 97 8.06 2.91 -13.65
N SER A 98 7.09 3.64 -14.21
CA SER A 98 6.47 4.79 -13.53
C SER A 98 5.72 4.39 -12.26
N ARG A 99 5.00 3.25 -12.25
CA ARG A 99 4.22 2.76 -11.10
C ARG A 99 5.10 2.51 -9.87
N TRP A 100 6.27 1.88 -10.06
CA TRP A 100 7.27 1.69 -9.02
C TRP A 100 7.85 3.02 -8.51
N THR A 101 8.16 3.94 -9.42
CA THR A 101 8.74 5.25 -9.08
C THR A 101 7.75 6.11 -8.31
N GLU A 102 6.50 6.14 -8.76
CA GLU A 102 5.38 6.85 -8.14
C GLU A 102 5.12 6.34 -6.72
N THR A 103 5.12 5.02 -6.54
CA THR A 103 5.00 4.40 -5.21
C THR A 103 6.15 4.83 -4.30
N LYS A 104 7.40 4.71 -4.78
CA LYS A 104 8.59 5.14 -4.03
C LYS A 104 8.52 6.60 -3.61
N ASP A 105 8.14 7.49 -4.53
CA ASP A 105 8.08 8.93 -4.28
C ASP A 105 6.99 9.27 -3.26
N ALA A 106 5.82 8.63 -3.37
CA ALA A 106 4.73 8.78 -2.40
C ALA A 106 5.14 8.28 -1.00
N LEU A 107 5.77 7.10 -0.91
CA LEU A 107 6.25 6.55 0.37
C LEU A 107 7.36 7.39 0.99
N SER A 108 8.27 7.91 0.17
CA SER A 108 9.35 8.80 0.63
C SER A 108 8.78 10.08 1.23
N ALA A 109 7.69 10.61 0.66
CA ALA A 109 7.06 11.84 1.11
C ALA A 109 6.21 11.67 2.38
N ILE A 110 5.64 10.49 2.66
CA ILE A 110 4.88 10.25 3.91
C ILE A 110 5.77 9.83 5.09
N ALA A 111 6.96 9.25 4.85
CA ALA A 111 7.87 8.80 5.91
C ALA A 111 8.12 9.83 7.03
N PRO A 112 8.49 11.10 6.75
CA PRO A 112 8.71 12.08 7.81
C PRO A 112 7.41 12.45 8.56
N ILE A 113 6.25 12.38 7.89
CA ILE A 113 4.96 12.69 8.49
C ILE A 113 4.56 11.56 9.44
N CYS A 114 4.68 10.30 9.00
CA CYS A 114 4.42 9.16 9.87
C CYS A 114 5.34 9.17 11.10
N ALA A 115 6.62 9.52 10.94
CA ALA A 115 7.58 9.60 12.05
C ALA A 115 7.28 10.72 13.08
N GLU A 116 6.49 11.73 12.72
CA GLU A 116 6.06 12.79 13.64
C GLU A 116 4.97 12.31 14.61
N PHE A 117 4.11 11.39 14.13
CA PHE A 117 2.97 10.90 14.90
C PHE A 117 3.24 9.52 15.50
N ASP A 118 3.86 8.59 14.78
CA ASP A 118 4.29 7.29 15.30
C ASP A 118 5.82 7.24 15.41
N GLU A 119 6.34 7.07 16.64
CA GLU A 119 7.78 7.09 16.90
C GLU A 119 8.53 5.98 16.14
N ASP A 120 7.87 4.87 15.85
CA ASP A 120 8.45 3.80 15.04
C ASP A 120 8.11 3.93 13.53
N GLY A 121 7.21 4.83 13.13
CA GLY A 121 6.89 5.10 11.73
C GLY A 121 5.98 4.03 11.12
N PHE A 122 6.44 3.35 10.07
CA PHE A 122 5.69 2.25 9.46
C PHE A 122 6.59 1.11 9.00
N ASP A 123 5.99 -0.05 8.77
CA ASP A 123 6.67 -1.22 8.22
C ASP A 123 6.40 -1.37 6.71
N ILE A 124 7.39 -1.80 5.94
CA ILE A 124 7.22 -2.17 4.52
C ILE A 124 7.33 -3.69 4.37
N CYS A 125 6.35 -4.27 3.69
CA CYS A 125 6.33 -5.66 3.25
C CYS A 125 6.20 -5.70 1.72
N PHE A 126 7.11 -6.34 1.00
CA PHE A 126 6.90 -6.56 -0.44
C PHE A 126 6.11 -7.85 -0.71
N LEU A 127 5.42 -7.96 -1.84
CA LEU A 127 4.70 -9.20 -2.16
C LEU A 127 5.65 -10.39 -2.38
N ASN A 128 6.73 -10.17 -3.14
CA ASN A 128 7.69 -11.19 -3.56
C ASN A 128 8.99 -11.11 -2.77
N HIS A 129 9.52 -9.91 -2.53
CA HIS A 129 10.77 -9.72 -1.79
C HIS A 129 10.59 -9.94 -0.28
N MET A 130 11.53 -10.67 0.32
CA MET A 130 11.58 -10.95 1.76
C MET A 130 12.85 -10.35 2.34
N ASN A 131 12.71 -9.55 3.40
CA ASN A 131 13.88 -9.08 4.15
C ASN A 131 14.64 -10.29 4.77
N PRO A 132 15.90 -10.55 4.38
CA PRO A 132 16.66 -11.68 4.90
C PRO A 132 17.00 -11.55 6.39
N ASP A 133 17.02 -10.33 6.92
CA ASP A 133 17.33 -10.03 8.32
C ASP A 133 16.12 -10.21 9.24
N ASN A 134 14.91 -10.19 8.66
CA ASN A 134 13.66 -10.45 9.36
C ASN A 134 12.97 -11.66 8.74
N ARG A 135 13.56 -12.85 8.91
CA ARG A 135 13.05 -14.10 8.31
C ARG A 135 11.66 -14.50 8.80
N GLU A 136 11.29 -14.02 9.98
CA GLU A 136 9.96 -14.27 10.50
C GLU A 136 8.93 -13.55 9.63
N THR A 137 8.97 -12.22 9.57
CA THR A 137 7.90 -11.44 8.90
C THR A 137 8.19 -11.13 7.44
N GLY A 138 9.47 -11.12 7.05
CA GLY A 138 9.96 -10.60 5.78
C GLY A 138 9.80 -9.09 5.65
N ALA A 139 9.51 -8.37 6.74
CA ALA A 139 9.26 -6.93 6.76
C ALA A 139 10.54 -6.11 6.95
N PHE A 140 10.56 -4.92 6.38
CA PHE A 140 11.50 -3.85 6.71
C PHE A 140 10.80 -2.94 7.71
N THR A 141 11.25 -2.97 8.95
CA THR A 141 10.51 -2.35 10.06
C THR A 141 11.04 -0.97 10.40
N LYS A 142 10.19 -0.18 11.04
CA LYS A 142 10.53 1.13 11.62
C LYS A 142 11.03 2.17 10.63
N ILE A 143 10.31 2.31 9.51
CA ILE A 143 10.68 3.20 8.42
C ILE A 143 10.20 4.62 8.74
N THR A 144 11.15 5.50 9.03
CA THR A 144 10.86 6.89 9.43
C THR A 144 11.45 7.95 8.48
N THR A 145 12.31 7.55 7.53
CA THR A 145 13.03 8.52 6.68
C THR A 145 12.87 8.24 5.19
N PRO A 146 12.85 9.30 4.35
CA PRO A 146 12.91 9.17 2.90
C PRO A 146 14.16 8.41 2.43
N ALA A 147 15.28 8.55 3.13
CA ALA A 147 16.54 7.89 2.77
C ALA A 147 16.43 6.37 2.88
N THR A 148 15.76 5.86 3.91
CA THR A 148 15.50 4.42 4.07
C THR A 148 14.59 3.91 2.95
N VAL A 149 13.51 4.62 2.62
CA VAL A 149 12.61 4.24 1.51
C VAL A 149 13.37 4.17 0.19
N ASN A 150 14.14 5.21 -0.13
CA ASN A 150 14.93 5.26 -1.37
C ASN A 150 15.96 4.13 -1.45
N ARG A 151 16.56 3.71 -0.33
CA ARG A 151 17.47 2.57 -0.28
C ARG A 151 16.73 1.27 -0.62
N LEU A 152 15.59 1.01 0.00
CA LEU A 152 14.80 -0.20 -0.24
C LEU A 152 14.38 -0.33 -1.71
N PHE A 153 13.88 0.74 -2.31
CA PHE A 153 13.44 0.73 -3.71
C PHE A 153 14.57 0.67 -4.74
N ARG A 154 15.82 0.82 -4.30
CA ARG A 154 17.02 0.57 -5.11
C ARG A 154 17.49 -0.88 -4.99
N GLU A 155 17.27 -1.51 -3.84
CA GLU A 155 17.65 -2.91 -3.57
C GLU A 155 16.60 -3.90 -4.08
N VAL A 156 15.33 -3.50 -4.06
CA VAL A 156 14.19 -4.30 -4.57
C VAL A 156 13.85 -3.87 -5.99
N SER A 157 13.68 -4.83 -6.88
CA SER A 157 13.28 -4.61 -8.28
C SER A 157 11.99 -5.36 -8.59
N PRO A 158 11.02 -4.71 -9.27
CA PRO A 158 9.76 -5.34 -9.69
C PRO A 158 9.97 -6.62 -10.50
N ARG A 159 9.42 -7.75 -10.04
CA ARG A 159 9.49 -9.06 -10.68
C ARG A 159 8.47 -10.05 -10.11
N GLY A 160 8.12 -11.06 -10.89
CA GLY A 160 7.28 -12.16 -10.42
C GLY A 160 5.78 -11.83 -10.48
N ARG A 161 5.02 -12.58 -9.68
CA ARG A 161 3.54 -12.54 -9.65
C ARG A 161 3.05 -11.54 -8.61
N THR A 162 1.73 -11.44 -8.46
CA THR A 162 1.06 -10.62 -7.44
C THR A 162 0.44 -11.52 -6.36
N PRO A 163 1.20 -12.18 -5.48
CA PRO A 163 0.70 -13.11 -4.45
C PRO A 163 0.14 -12.37 -3.22
N THR A 164 -0.89 -11.55 -3.42
CA THR A 164 -1.46 -10.69 -2.38
C THR A 164 -2.10 -11.50 -1.25
N GLY A 165 -2.82 -12.57 -1.58
CA GLY A 165 -3.48 -13.43 -0.60
C GLY A 165 -2.46 -14.09 0.35
N ASP A 166 -1.40 -14.67 -0.20
CA ASP A 166 -0.33 -15.31 0.58
C ASP A 166 0.40 -14.30 1.47
N ARG A 167 0.72 -13.10 0.96
CA ARG A 167 1.38 -12.07 1.79
C ARG A 167 0.48 -11.60 2.93
N LEU A 168 -0.79 -11.32 2.64
CA LEU A 168 -1.79 -10.98 3.66
C LEU A 168 -1.95 -12.12 4.68
N HIS A 169 -2.00 -13.37 4.23
CA HIS A 169 -2.11 -14.52 5.12
C HIS A 169 -0.96 -14.56 6.12
N ASN A 170 0.27 -14.38 5.66
CA ASN A 170 1.45 -14.41 6.52
C ASN A 170 1.46 -13.30 7.58
N ILE A 171 1.05 -12.09 7.19
CA ILE A 171 0.94 -10.94 8.12
C ILE A 171 -0.18 -11.20 9.13
N LEU A 172 -1.41 -11.42 8.63
CA LEU A 172 -2.60 -11.59 9.46
C LEU A 172 -2.51 -12.80 10.37
N ASN A 173 -1.99 -13.93 9.90
CA ASN A 173 -1.94 -15.15 10.71
C ASN A 173 -1.04 -14.98 11.93
N ARG A 174 0.10 -14.29 11.80
CA ARG A 174 0.97 -13.97 12.94
C ARG A 174 0.31 -13.00 13.90
N TYR A 175 -0.24 -11.92 13.37
CA TYR A 175 -0.92 -10.92 14.18
C TYR A 175 -2.08 -11.52 14.99
N LEU A 176 -2.96 -12.28 14.32
CA LEU A 176 -4.12 -12.90 14.94
C LEU A 176 -3.76 -13.94 15.99
N LYS A 177 -2.63 -14.64 15.88
CA LYS A 177 -2.15 -15.52 16.97
C LYS A 177 -1.89 -14.75 18.26
N ARG A 178 -1.40 -13.51 18.17
CA ARG A 178 -1.16 -12.64 19.34
C ARG A 178 -2.50 -12.15 19.91
N VAL A 179 -3.45 -11.77 19.06
CA VAL A 179 -4.81 -11.40 19.48
C VAL A 179 -5.53 -12.57 20.16
N GLU A 180 -5.43 -13.78 19.59
CA GLU A 180 -6.00 -15.01 20.17
C GLU A 180 -5.37 -15.36 21.51
N ALA A 181 -4.04 -15.26 21.63
CA ALA A 181 -3.35 -15.53 22.89
C ALA A 181 -3.80 -14.58 24.01
N MET A 182 -3.98 -13.29 23.70
CA MET A 182 -4.53 -12.31 24.64
C MET A 182 -5.97 -12.66 25.07
N SER A 183 -6.85 -12.92 24.10
CA SER A 183 -8.26 -13.27 24.37
C SER A 183 -8.38 -14.50 25.29
N ASN A 184 -7.50 -15.48 25.12
CA ASN A 184 -7.43 -16.65 25.99
C ASN A 184 -6.86 -16.33 27.39
N ALA A 185 -5.85 -15.44 27.47
CA ALA A 185 -5.22 -15.05 28.74
C ALA A 185 -6.16 -14.24 29.64
N ASP A 186 -6.96 -13.33 29.07
CA ASP A 186 -7.98 -12.56 29.80
C ASP A 186 -9.00 -13.48 30.50
N THR A 187 -9.30 -14.64 29.89
CA THR A 187 -10.18 -15.66 30.47
C THR A 187 -9.57 -16.36 31.70
N THR A 188 -8.25 -16.28 31.89
CA THR A 188 -7.51 -16.93 32.99
C THR A 188 -7.17 -16.00 34.16
N GLY A 189 -7.54 -14.72 34.08
CA GLY A 189 -7.46 -13.75 35.19
C GLY A 189 -6.05 -13.32 35.62
N TYR A 190 -5.01 -13.70 34.86
CA TYR A 190 -3.62 -13.57 35.30
C TYR A 190 -2.69 -13.01 34.22
N ASN A 191 -3.07 -11.92 33.53
CA ASN A 191 -2.08 -11.01 32.91
C ASN A 191 -2.72 -9.72 32.40
N ARG A 192 -2.24 -8.57 32.90
CA ARG A 192 -2.47 -7.24 32.32
C ARG A 192 -1.43 -6.95 31.23
N GLU A 193 -1.17 -7.93 30.35
CA GLU A 193 -0.20 -7.71 29.28
C GLU A 193 -0.75 -6.66 28.29
N SER A 194 0.15 -5.83 27.77
CA SER A 194 -0.18 -4.69 26.91
C SER A 194 -1.11 -5.11 25.77
N THR A 195 -2.24 -4.41 25.65
CA THR A 195 -3.21 -4.66 24.58
C THR A 195 -2.49 -4.71 23.23
N VAL A 196 -2.72 -5.77 22.45
CA VAL A 196 -2.19 -5.87 21.08
C VAL A 196 -2.69 -4.67 20.30
N LYS A 197 -1.75 -3.80 19.89
CA LYS A 197 -2.04 -2.58 19.14
C LYS A 197 -2.76 -2.95 17.83
N PRO A 198 -3.87 -2.28 17.49
CA PRO A 198 -4.53 -2.44 16.20
C PRO A 198 -3.57 -2.25 15.02
N ILE A 199 -3.84 -2.88 13.88
CA ILE A 199 -3.02 -2.71 12.67
C ILE A 199 -3.82 -2.12 11.52
N ASN A 200 -3.17 -1.28 10.72
CA ASN A 200 -3.67 -0.80 9.44
C ASN A 200 -2.77 -1.29 8.31
N ILE A 201 -3.26 -2.24 7.51
CA ILE A 201 -2.54 -2.80 6.37
C ILE A 201 -2.96 -2.06 5.11
N ILE A 202 -2.02 -1.41 4.43
CA ILE A 202 -2.27 -0.70 3.17
C ILE A 202 -1.58 -1.45 2.05
N VAL A 203 -2.35 -2.10 1.19
CA VAL A 203 -1.86 -2.82 0.01
C VAL A 203 -1.81 -1.87 -1.18
N ILE A 204 -0.61 -1.60 -1.69
CA ILE A 204 -0.36 -0.75 -2.85
C ILE A 204 -0.04 -1.63 -4.05
N THR A 205 -0.92 -1.69 -5.05
CA THR A 205 -0.81 -2.61 -6.20
C THR A 205 -1.38 -1.99 -7.47
N ASP A 206 -0.89 -2.42 -8.63
CA ASP A 206 -1.40 -2.01 -9.95
C ASP A 206 -2.27 -3.05 -10.64
N GLY A 207 -2.49 -4.20 -9.99
CA GLY A 207 -3.00 -5.40 -10.63
C GLY A 207 -3.94 -6.22 -9.77
N ILE A 208 -4.48 -7.26 -10.39
CA ILE A 208 -5.33 -8.24 -9.74
C ILE A 208 -4.43 -9.28 -9.06
N PRO A 209 -4.72 -9.69 -7.81
CA PRO A 209 -4.01 -10.79 -7.17
C PRO A 209 -4.01 -12.06 -8.01
N THR A 210 -2.90 -12.77 -7.96
CA THR A 210 -2.73 -14.05 -8.67
C THR A 210 -3.13 -15.27 -7.84
N ASP A 211 -3.65 -15.03 -6.64
CA ASP A 211 -4.06 -15.97 -5.60
C ASP A 211 -5.35 -15.50 -4.88
N ASP A 212 -5.76 -16.21 -3.83
CA ASP A 212 -7.07 -16.01 -3.17
C ASP A 212 -6.98 -15.09 -1.95
N VAL A 213 -7.24 -13.80 -2.15
CA VAL A 213 -7.34 -12.78 -1.08
C VAL A 213 -8.63 -12.94 -0.26
N GLU A 214 -9.74 -13.24 -0.92
CA GLU A 214 -11.07 -13.29 -0.31
C GLU A 214 -11.13 -14.29 0.84
N THR A 215 -10.65 -15.52 0.62
CA THR A 215 -10.63 -16.56 1.66
C THR A 215 -9.78 -16.13 2.86
N VAL A 216 -8.66 -15.43 2.63
CA VAL A 216 -7.76 -14.96 3.68
C VAL A 216 -8.42 -13.88 4.54
N VAL A 217 -9.06 -12.89 3.91
CA VAL A 217 -9.79 -11.82 4.59
C VAL A 217 -10.96 -12.38 5.41
N VAL A 218 -11.79 -13.23 4.80
CA VAL A 218 -12.95 -13.85 5.48
C VAL A 218 -12.49 -14.66 6.70
N ARG A 219 -11.39 -15.41 6.57
CA ARG A 219 -10.81 -16.17 7.70
C ARG A 219 -10.33 -15.23 8.80
N ALA A 220 -9.67 -14.13 8.46
CA ALA A 220 -9.19 -13.16 9.44
C ALA A 220 -10.36 -12.51 10.21
N ALA A 221 -11.38 -12.04 9.51
CA ALA A 221 -12.59 -11.45 10.10
C ALA A 221 -13.25 -12.42 11.10
N LYS A 222 -13.46 -13.68 10.70
CA LYS A 222 -14.06 -14.70 11.59
C LYS A 222 -13.21 -15.00 12.82
N ARG A 223 -11.89 -14.92 12.72
CA ARG A 223 -11.00 -15.11 13.89
C ARG A 223 -11.09 -13.93 14.85
N LEU A 224 -11.15 -12.70 14.34
CA LEU A 224 -11.37 -11.50 15.15
C LEU A 224 -12.70 -11.55 15.90
N ASP A 225 -13.78 -11.95 15.22
CA ASP A 225 -15.12 -12.06 15.85
C ASP A 225 -15.13 -13.11 16.96
N LYS A 226 -14.42 -14.24 16.79
CA LYS A 226 -14.28 -15.27 17.84
C LYS A 226 -13.54 -14.79 19.09
N CYS A 227 -12.66 -13.81 18.94
CA CYS A 227 -11.90 -13.23 20.05
C CYS A 227 -12.60 -12.02 20.69
N ASP A 228 -13.81 -11.68 20.24
CA ASP A 228 -14.49 -10.41 20.59
C ASP A 228 -13.56 -9.19 20.41
N ALA A 229 -12.73 -9.21 19.37
CA ALA A 229 -11.75 -8.17 19.13
C ALA A 229 -12.44 -6.84 18.79
N LYS A 230 -11.77 -5.71 19.10
CA LYS A 230 -12.27 -4.38 18.75
C LYS A 230 -12.67 -4.31 17.27
N PRO A 231 -13.74 -3.61 16.88
CA PRO A 231 -14.16 -3.52 15.47
C PRO A 231 -13.05 -3.08 14.50
N TRP A 232 -12.16 -2.20 14.98
CA TRP A 232 -11.03 -1.65 14.24
C TRP A 232 -9.70 -2.36 14.54
N GLN A 233 -9.70 -3.56 15.13
CA GLN A 233 -8.46 -4.29 15.47
C GLN A 233 -7.57 -4.53 14.24
N VAL A 234 -8.18 -4.72 13.07
CA VAL A 234 -7.49 -4.86 11.78
C VAL A 234 -8.26 -4.04 10.74
N GLY A 235 -7.55 -3.16 10.05
CA GLY A 235 -8.00 -2.55 8.79
C GLY A 235 -7.13 -3.03 7.63
N ILE A 236 -7.74 -3.29 6.48
CA ILE A 236 -7.05 -3.61 5.22
C ILE A 236 -7.56 -2.64 4.16
N GLN A 237 -6.66 -1.81 3.64
CA GLN A 237 -6.96 -0.83 2.62
C GLN A 237 -6.24 -1.20 1.34
N PHE A 238 -6.94 -1.22 0.22
CA PHE A 238 -6.30 -1.40 -1.07
C PHE A 238 -6.18 -0.06 -1.82
N VAL A 239 -5.01 0.16 -2.40
CA VAL A 239 -4.64 1.37 -3.12
C VAL A 239 -4.15 0.97 -4.49
N GLN A 240 -4.87 1.43 -5.51
CA GLN A 240 -4.48 1.19 -6.90
C GLN A 240 -3.39 2.17 -7.33
N VAL A 241 -2.36 1.65 -8.00
CA VAL A 241 -1.38 2.43 -8.76
C VAL A 241 -1.65 2.26 -10.25
N GLY A 242 -1.56 3.34 -11.01
CA GLY A 242 -1.94 3.33 -12.43
C GLY A 242 -3.45 3.28 -12.65
N ASN A 243 -3.89 2.74 -13.79
CA ASN A 243 -5.27 2.87 -14.27
C ASN A 243 -5.83 1.59 -14.91
N ASP A 244 -5.32 0.42 -14.49
CA ASP A 244 -5.82 -0.86 -14.98
C ASP A 244 -7.28 -1.08 -14.56
N ARG A 245 -8.18 -1.19 -15.54
CA ARG A 245 -9.63 -1.33 -15.28
C ARG A 245 -9.98 -2.66 -14.60
N GLY A 246 -9.21 -3.72 -14.86
CA GLY A 246 -9.43 -5.02 -14.25
C GLY A 246 -9.13 -4.98 -12.75
N ALA A 247 -8.02 -4.32 -12.37
CA ALA A 247 -7.68 -4.05 -11.00
C ALA A 247 -8.75 -3.19 -10.31
N THR A 248 -9.24 -2.12 -10.96
CA THR A 248 -10.32 -1.28 -10.41
C THR A 248 -11.58 -2.11 -10.11
N GLN A 249 -12.05 -2.90 -11.08
CA GLN A 249 -13.23 -3.76 -10.90
C GLN A 249 -13.03 -4.84 -9.83
N TRP A 250 -11.81 -5.37 -9.71
CA TRP A 250 -11.49 -6.32 -8.66
C TRP A 250 -11.57 -5.65 -7.28
N LEU A 251 -10.96 -4.48 -7.12
CA LEU A 251 -10.97 -3.71 -5.87
C LEU A 251 -12.41 -3.40 -5.43
N GLU A 252 -13.22 -2.82 -6.31
CA GLU A 252 -14.64 -2.53 -6.05
C GLU A 252 -15.40 -3.78 -5.60
N SER A 253 -15.07 -4.95 -6.15
CA SER A 253 -15.73 -6.21 -5.76
C SER A 253 -15.35 -6.69 -4.36
N VAL A 254 -14.13 -6.43 -3.89
CA VAL A 254 -13.67 -6.86 -2.56
C VAL A 254 -14.29 -5.98 -1.47
N ASP A 255 -14.41 -4.68 -1.73
CA ASP A 255 -14.94 -3.70 -0.77
C ASP A 255 -16.41 -3.98 -0.41
N ASP A 256 -17.27 -4.05 -1.42
CA ASP A 256 -18.71 -4.01 -1.23
C ASP A 256 -19.34 -5.39 -0.95
N THR A 257 -18.62 -6.46 -1.26
CA THR A 257 -19.20 -7.81 -1.36
C THR A 257 -18.89 -8.68 -0.15
N LEU A 258 -17.69 -8.59 0.44
CA LEU A 258 -17.23 -9.61 1.39
C LEU A 258 -18.03 -9.64 2.70
N HIS A 259 -18.24 -8.50 3.33
CA HIS A 259 -18.95 -8.45 4.62
C HIS A 259 -20.44 -8.85 4.46
N LYS A 260 -21.06 -8.47 3.34
CA LYS A 260 -22.46 -8.80 3.01
C LYS A 260 -22.63 -10.27 2.62
N GLU A 261 -21.77 -10.80 1.75
CA GLU A 261 -21.88 -12.19 1.26
C GLU A 261 -21.61 -13.22 2.37
N TYR A 262 -20.67 -12.91 3.27
CA TYR A 262 -20.23 -13.87 4.30
C TYR A 262 -20.75 -13.58 5.71
N GLY A 263 -21.49 -12.48 5.92
CA GLY A 263 -22.01 -12.09 7.23
C GLY A 263 -20.90 -11.88 8.28
N ILE A 264 -19.81 -11.25 7.86
CA ILE A 264 -18.63 -10.99 8.69
C ILE A 264 -18.49 -9.49 8.98
N ARG A 265 -17.71 -9.14 10.00
CA ARG A 265 -17.31 -7.74 10.22
C ARG A 265 -16.59 -7.18 8.99
N ASP A 266 -16.80 -5.89 8.75
CA ASP A 266 -16.15 -5.19 7.66
C ASP A 266 -14.76 -4.68 8.07
N ILE A 267 -13.72 -5.28 7.46
CA ILE A 267 -12.30 -4.94 7.70
C ILE A 267 -11.58 -4.46 6.43
N VAL A 268 -12.28 -4.43 5.29
CA VAL A 268 -11.69 -4.00 4.02
C VAL A 268 -12.23 -2.62 3.67
N ASP A 269 -11.38 -1.81 3.05
CA ASP A 269 -11.78 -0.57 2.40
C ASP A 269 -10.99 -0.43 1.10
N THR A 270 -11.56 0.27 0.12
CA THR A 270 -10.87 0.60 -1.12
C THR A 270 -10.85 2.10 -1.34
N ALA A 271 -9.65 2.61 -1.60
CA ALA A 271 -9.52 4.02 -1.93
C ALA A 271 -9.91 4.24 -3.40
N PRO A 272 -10.96 5.03 -3.71
CA PRO A 272 -11.33 5.30 -5.08
C PRO A 272 -10.18 6.03 -5.78
N TRP A 273 -9.64 5.39 -6.82
CA TRP A 273 -8.55 5.94 -7.60
C TRP A 273 -9.04 6.39 -8.98
N ASN A 274 -8.77 7.65 -9.31
CA ASN A 274 -9.20 8.26 -10.57
C ASN A 274 -8.12 8.19 -11.67
N GLY A 275 -7.07 7.38 -11.49
CA GLY A 275 -5.97 7.25 -12.45
C GLY A 275 -5.00 8.42 -12.48
N THR A 276 -4.98 9.26 -11.43
CA THR A 276 -3.92 10.28 -11.26
C THR A 276 -2.60 9.64 -10.83
N ALA A 277 -1.62 10.41 -10.35
CA ALA A 277 -0.37 9.85 -9.82
C ALA A 277 -0.46 9.76 -8.29
N LEU A 278 -0.14 8.61 -7.70
CA LEU A 278 -0.13 8.35 -6.26
C LEU A 278 0.76 9.38 -5.59
N THR A 279 0.14 10.21 -4.76
CA THR A 279 0.80 11.28 -4.01
C THR A 279 0.79 10.97 -2.53
N SER A 280 1.68 11.62 -1.77
CA SER A 280 1.65 11.58 -0.31
C SER A 280 0.28 11.96 0.26
N LYS A 281 -0.36 13.00 -0.29
CA LYS A 281 -1.73 13.41 0.10
C LYS A 281 -2.74 12.29 -0.09
N THR A 282 -2.60 11.50 -1.15
CA THR A 282 -3.48 10.36 -1.41
C THR A 282 -3.25 9.30 -0.34
N ILE A 283 -2.00 8.90 -0.09
CA ILE A 283 -1.71 7.88 0.92
C ILE A 283 -2.11 8.35 2.33
N LEU A 284 -1.88 9.60 2.69
CA LEU A 284 -2.32 10.15 3.97
C LEU A 284 -3.84 10.18 4.10
N LYS A 285 -4.56 10.56 3.04
CA LYS A 285 -6.03 10.49 3.03
C LYS A 285 -6.52 9.06 3.21
N ILE A 286 -5.80 8.09 2.66
CA ILE A 286 -6.15 6.67 2.78
C ILE A 286 -5.88 6.17 4.20
N MET A 287 -4.70 6.50 4.75
CA MET A 287 -4.38 6.27 6.16
C MET A 287 -5.46 6.85 7.09
N LEU A 288 -5.98 8.03 6.77
CA LEU A 288 -7.11 8.68 7.47
C LEU A 288 -8.46 7.98 7.23
N GLY A 289 -8.76 7.60 5.99
CA GLY A 289 -10.08 7.22 5.51
C GLY A 289 -10.60 5.89 6.05
N GLY A 290 -9.79 4.82 6.03
CA GLY A 290 -10.27 3.54 6.59
C GLY A 290 -10.34 3.51 8.12
N VAL A 291 -10.01 4.63 8.79
CA VAL A 291 -10.19 4.85 10.23
C VAL A 291 -11.41 5.73 10.54
N ASP A 292 -12.00 6.40 9.54
CA ASP A 292 -13.19 7.27 9.71
C ASP A 292 -14.42 6.49 10.26
N LYS A 293 -14.46 5.16 10.06
CA LYS A 293 -15.43 4.25 10.73
C LYS A 293 -15.43 4.37 12.27
N ARG A 294 -14.32 4.82 12.88
CA ARG A 294 -14.23 5.12 14.33
C ARG A 294 -14.97 6.40 14.70
N TYR A 295 -14.85 7.46 13.90
CA TYR A 295 -15.51 8.74 14.15
C TYR A 295 -17.01 8.69 13.84
N ASP A 296 -17.39 7.99 12.77
CA ASP A 296 -18.78 7.78 12.39
C ASP A 296 -19.56 7.05 13.51
N ARG A 297 -18.96 6.06 14.19
CA ARG A 297 -19.58 5.40 15.36
C ARG A 297 -19.55 6.22 16.64
N GLN A 298 -18.50 7.01 16.88
CA GLN A 298 -18.43 7.85 18.08
C GLN A 298 -19.43 9.01 18.03
N ALA A 299 -19.71 9.56 16.84
CA ALA A 299 -20.76 10.57 16.64
C ALA A 299 -22.15 10.01 17.00
N VAL A 300 -22.45 8.78 16.59
CA VAL A 300 -23.73 8.11 16.90
C VAL A 300 -23.92 7.86 18.41
N SER A 301 -22.84 7.74 19.18
CA SER A 301 -22.91 7.52 20.64
C SER A 301 -23.14 8.80 21.47
N LYS A 302 -23.05 10.00 20.87
CA LYS A 302 -23.24 11.29 21.58
C LYS A 302 -24.60 11.95 21.34
N GLU A 303 -25.45 11.43 20.46
CA GLU A 303 -26.80 11.99 20.21
C GLU A 303 -27.95 11.15 20.79
N GLY A 304 -27.66 10.13 21.60
CA GLY A 304 -28.67 9.31 22.28
C GLY A 304 -28.58 9.38 23.79
N GLY A 305 -28.85 10.54 24.41
CA GLY A 305 -28.72 10.64 25.87
C GLY A 305 -29.15 11.95 26.53
N ARG A 306 -30.48 12.15 26.57
CA ARG A 306 -31.27 13.10 27.39
C ARG A 306 -31.27 14.58 27.02
#